data_AF-A0A0E3TVD3-F1
#
_entry.id   AF-A0A0E3TVD3-F1
#
_cell.length_a   1.000
_cell.length_b   1.000
_cell.length_c   1.000
_cell.angle_alpha   90.00
_cell.angle_beta   90.00
_cell.angle_gamma   90.00
#
_symmetry.space_group_name_H-M   'P 1'
#
loop_
_entity.id
_entity.type
_entity.pdbx_description
1 polymer ?
#
loop_
_entity_poly.entity_id
_entity_poly.type
_entity_poly.pdbx_seq_one_letter_code
_entity_poly.pdbx_strand_id
1 'polypeptide(L)'
;YWEGNKTKATDISGNEVTVLPDVIINSSKKKQYFFETTCSSGRTGGSGCLGIDARHWNSYCTNSHTFVRALTSFKNLVAWRLIRINVACVCVL
;
A
#
# COMPACT_ATOMS: atom_id res chain seq x y z
N TYR A 1 7.61 2.97 5.92
CA TYR A 1 8.54 3.92 5.32
C TYR A 1 7.76 5.01 4.59
N TRP A 2 8.34 6.19 4.43
CA TRP A 2 7.74 7.26 3.63
C TRP A 2 8.11 7.09 2.16
N GLU A 3 7.12 6.89 1.30
CA GLU A 3 7.25 6.76 -0.15
C GLU A 3 6.80 8.07 -0.81
N GLY A 4 7.68 8.69 -1.59
CA GLY A 4 7.39 9.92 -2.33
C GLY A 4 7.44 9.78 -3.85
N ASN A 5 7.98 8.67 -4.35
CA ASN A 5 8.15 8.40 -5.78
C ASN A 5 7.16 7.34 -6.27
N LYS A 6 5.97 7.27 -5.66
CA LYS A 6 4.92 6.34 -6.08
C LYS A 6 4.36 6.78 -7.43
N THR A 7 4.49 5.91 -8.44
CA THR A 7 4.02 6.18 -9.82
C THR A 7 2.79 5.38 -10.20
N LYS A 8 2.55 4.25 -9.53
CA LYS A 8 1.41 3.35 -9.77
C LYS A 8 0.72 3.00 -8.46
N ALA A 9 -0.60 2.87 -8.51
CA ALA A 9 -1.40 2.33 -7.44
C ALA A 9 -2.65 1.63 -7.99
N THR A 10 -3.34 0.87 -7.13
CA THR A 10 -4.67 0.33 -7.44
C THR A 10 -5.72 1.27 -6.84
N ASP A 11 -6.73 1.66 -7.61
CA ASP A 11 -7.87 2.43 -7.06
C ASP A 11 -8.85 1.53 -6.29
N ILE A 12 -9.84 2.13 -5.63
CA ILE A 12 -10.90 1.40 -4.89
C ILE A 12 -11.75 0.48 -5.78
N SER A 13 -11.81 0.75 -7.08
CA SER A 13 -12.53 -0.07 -8.07
C SER A 13 -11.65 -1.18 -8.65
N GLY A 14 -10.40 -1.33 -8.18
CA GLY A 14 -9.48 -2.37 -8.62
C GLY A 14 -8.67 -2.04 -9.87
N ASN A 15 -8.78 -0.83 -10.43
CA ASN A 15 -8.04 -0.43 -11.62
C ASN A 15 -6.60 -0.02 -11.26
N GLU A 16 -5.65 -0.36 -12.13
CA GLU A 16 -4.31 0.24 -12.06
C GLU A 16 -4.36 1.70 -12.55
N VAL A 17 -3.91 2.62 -11.71
CA VAL A 17 -3.90 4.06 -11.98
C VAL A 17 -2.50 4.64 -11.80
N THR A 18 -2.20 5.69 -12.58
CA THR A 18 -0.93 6.41 -12.46
C THR A 18 -1.06 7.47 -11.38
N VAL A 19 -0.18 7.45 -10.38
CA VAL A 19 -0.11 8.48 -9.33
C VAL A 19 0.75 9.63 -9.85
N LEU A 20 0.21 10.85 -9.80
CA LEU A 20 0.97 12.03 -10.20
C LEU A 20 2.01 12.38 -9.11
N PRO A 21 3.21 12.87 -9.45
CA PRO A 21 4.23 13.15 -8.44
C PRO A 21 3.82 14.29 -7.50
N ASP A 22 3.06 15.25 -8.01
CA ASP A 22 2.75 16.49 -7.31
C ASP A 22 1.28 16.87 -7.42
N VAL A 23 0.80 17.61 -6.42
CA VAL A 23 -0.51 18.25 -6.34
C VAL A 23 -0.33 19.76 -6.25
N ILE A 24 -1.22 20.50 -6.90
CA ILE A 24 -1.25 21.96 -6.78
C ILE A 24 -2.29 22.31 -5.72
N ILE A 25 -1.83 22.86 -4.60
CA ILE A 25 -2.67 23.29 -3.48
C ILE A 25 -2.32 24.75 -3.19
N ASN A 26 -3.30 25.66 -3.26
CA ASN A 26 -3.10 27.09 -3.06
C ASN A 26 -1.96 27.67 -3.93
N SER A 27 -1.95 27.31 -5.22
CA SER A 27 -0.91 27.68 -6.20
C SER A 27 0.51 27.20 -5.87
N SER A 28 0.68 26.38 -4.83
CA SER A 28 1.95 25.74 -4.48
C SER A 28 1.96 24.30 -4.95
N LYS A 29 3.08 23.90 -5.57
CA LYS A 29 3.32 22.51 -5.99
C LYS A 29 3.82 21.71 -4.78
N LYS A 30 3.10 20.67 -4.40
CA LYS A 30 3.42 19.80 -3.26
C LYS A 30 3.54 18.36 -3.69
N LYS A 31 4.58 17.66 -3.24
CA LYS A 31 4.79 16.25 -3.54
C LYS A 31 3.79 15.37 -2.78
N GLN A 32 3.32 14.30 -3.40
CA GLN A 32 2.46 13.30 -2.74
C GLN A 32 3.33 12.30 -1.98
N TYR A 33 3.14 12.22 -0.67
CA TYR A 33 3.82 11.26 0.20
C TYR A 33 2.83 10.25 0.77
N PHE A 34 3.26 8.99 0.82
CA PHE A 34 2.49 7.88 1.35
C PHE A 34 3.30 7.18 2.44
N PHE A 35 2.66 6.89 3.56
CA PHE A 35 3.29 6.10 4.61
C PHE A 35 2.92 4.63 4.42
N GLU A 36 3.85 3.85 3.85
CA GLU A 36 3.63 2.44 3.57
C GLU A 36 4.34 1.54 4.57
N THR A 37 3.66 0.48 5.00
CA THR A 37 4.24 -0.57 5.85
C THR A 37 4.17 -1.88 5.10
N THR A 38 5.28 -2.59 5.00
CA THR A 38 5.35 -3.93 4.40
C THR A 38 5.82 -4.96 5.42
N CYS A 39 5.37 -6.20 5.27
CA CYS A 39 5.92 -7.32 5.99
C CYS A 39 7.41 -7.44 5.69
N SER A 40 8.21 -7.62 6.74
CA SER A 40 9.59 -8.05 6.57
C SER A 40 9.57 -9.44 5.96
N SER A 41 10.37 -9.67 4.91
CA SER A 41 10.63 -11.02 4.40
C SER A 41 11.12 -11.87 5.56
N GLY A 42 10.34 -12.89 5.94
CA GLY A 42 10.53 -13.65 7.17
C GLY A 42 11.96 -14.13 7.38
N ARG A 43 12.34 -14.31 8.66
CA ARG A 43 13.61 -14.95 9.01
C ARG A 43 13.72 -16.29 8.30
N THR A 44 14.87 -16.53 7.65
CA THR A 44 15.28 -17.85 7.15
C THR A 44 15.21 -18.87 8.29
N GLY A 45 14.15 -19.68 8.35
CA GLY A 45 14.08 -20.83 9.26
C GLY A 45 12.77 -21.06 10.04
N GLY A 46 11.77 -20.18 9.97
CA GLY A 46 10.48 -20.39 10.65
C GLY A 46 9.32 -20.52 9.65
N SER A 47 8.57 -21.62 9.71
CA SER A 47 7.33 -21.79 8.93
C SER A 47 6.19 -21.02 9.60
N GLY A 48 5.89 -19.82 9.09
CA GLY A 48 4.72 -19.05 9.48
C GLY A 48 4.95 -17.95 10.51
N CYS A 49 3.88 -17.47 11.12
CA CYS A 49 3.92 -16.36 12.06
C CYS A 49 4.48 -16.78 13.43
N LEU A 50 5.04 -15.81 14.16
CA LEU A 50 5.56 -16.06 15.51
C LEU A 50 4.42 -16.34 16.51
N GLY A 51 4.60 -17.37 17.34
CA GLY A 51 3.66 -17.71 18.41
C GLY A 51 2.45 -18.56 17.97
N ILE A 52 2.43 -19.04 16.72
CA ILE A 52 1.37 -19.92 16.22
C ILE A 52 1.67 -21.39 16.51
N ASP A 53 0.65 -22.13 16.93
CA ASP A 53 0.73 -23.57 17.08
C ASP A 53 0.75 -24.27 15.71
N ALA A 54 1.96 -24.49 15.19
CA ALA A 54 2.19 -25.12 13.90
C ALA A 54 1.73 -26.59 13.82
N ARG A 55 1.31 -27.22 14.92
CA ARG A 55 0.72 -28.57 14.88
C ARG A 55 -0.73 -28.57 14.40
N HIS A 56 -1.44 -27.46 14.63
CA HIS A 56 -2.87 -27.33 14.32
C HIS A 56 -3.14 -26.29 13.23
N TRP A 57 -2.24 -25.33 13.04
CA TRP A 57 -2.46 -24.20 12.15
C TRP A 57 -1.28 -23.97 11.21
N ASN A 58 -1.58 -23.87 9.92
CA ASN A 58 -0.68 -23.19 9.00
C ASN A 58 -0.80 -21.69 9.25
N SER A 59 0.25 -20.93 8.98
CA SER A 59 0.14 -19.48 9.09
C SER A 59 1.10 -18.77 8.17
N TYR A 60 0.75 -17.54 7.79
CA TYR A 60 1.62 -16.68 7.00
C TYR A 60 1.37 -15.20 7.28
N CYS A 61 2.42 -14.39 7.14
CA CYS A 61 2.33 -12.94 7.26
C CYS A 61 1.92 -12.33 5.91
N THR A 62 0.96 -11.41 5.92
CA THR A 62 0.53 -10.67 4.73
C THR A 62 0.33 -9.18 5.04
N ASN A 63 0.38 -8.36 3.99
CA ASN A 63 0.11 -6.93 4.12
C ASN A 63 -1.40 -6.69 4.19
N SER A 64 -1.80 -5.88 5.15
CA SER A 64 -3.12 -5.24 5.16
C SER A 64 -3.07 -3.92 4.42
N HIS A 65 -4.22 -3.49 3.90
CA HIS A 65 -4.33 -2.30 3.09
C HIS A 65 -5.30 -1.28 3.68
N THR A 66 -5.05 -0.01 3.37
CA THR A 66 -6.02 1.09 3.58
C THR A 66 -6.18 1.89 2.29
N PHE A 67 -7.19 2.76 2.26
CA PHE A 67 -7.46 3.64 1.14
C PHE A 67 -7.19 5.09 1.51
N VAL A 68 -6.35 5.76 0.72
CA VAL A 68 -6.01 7.17 0.89
C VAL A 68 -6.31 7.95 -0.38
N ARG A 69 -6.62 9.24 -0.25
CA ARG A 69 -6.94 10.10 -1.38
C ARG A 69 -5.65 10.57 -2.06
N ALA A 70 -5.54 10.32 -3.36
CA ALA A 70 -4.39 10.73 -4.18
C ALA A 70 -4.84 11.31 -5.51
N LEU A 71 -4.05 12.24 -6.06
CA LEU A 71 -4.25 12.75 -7.40
C LEU A 71 -3.65 11.76 -8.41
N THR A 72 -4.49 11.25 -9.29
CA THR A 72 -4.17 10.14 -10.20
C THR A 72 -4.65 10.43 -11.61
N SER A 73 -4.00 9.81 -12.60
CA SER A 73 -4.44 9.77 -13.99
C SER A 73 -4.87 8.35 -14.36
N PHE A 74 -6.03 8.23 -14.98
CA PHE A 74 -6.54 6.97 -15.52
C PHE A 74 -7.33 7.26 -16.79
N LYS A 75 -7.02 6.59 -17.91
CA LYS A 75 -7.65 6.83 -19.22
C LYS A 75 -7.70 8.32 -19.61
N ASN A 76 -6.57 9.03 -19.43
CA ASN A 76 -6.41 10.46 -19.68
C ASN A 76 -7.27 11.39 -18.78
N LEU A 77 -7.94 10.85 -17.75
CA LEU A 77 -8.70 11.63 -16.77
C LEU A 77 -7.94 11.74 -15.46
N VAL A 78 -7.50 12.97 -15.17
CA VAL A 78 -6.91 13.34 -13.88
C VAL A 78 -8.02 13.59 -12.88
N ALA A 79 -8.01 12.86 -11.77
CA ALA A 79 -8.98 13.03 -10.70
C ALA A 79 -8.40 12.58 -9.35
N TRP A 80 -9.00 13.08 -8.28
CA TRP A 80 -8.78 12.55 -6.95
C TRP A 80 -9.47 11.20 -6.83
N ARG A 81 -8.71 10.16 -6.53
CA ARG A 81 -9.21 8.80 -6.32
C ARG A 81 -8.70 8.27 -4.98
N LEU A 82 -9.45 7.32 -4.43
CA LEU A 82 -8.97 6.51 -3.32
C LEU A 82 -8.05 5.42 -3.89
N ILE A 83 -6.80 5.40 -3.43
CA ILE A 83 -5.81 4.40 -3.82
C ILE A 83 -5.47 3.50 -2.65
N ARG A 84 -5.20 2.24 -2.95
CA ARG A 84 -4.79 1.22 -1.99
C ARG A 84 -3.30 1.35 -1.67
N ILE A 85 -2.98 1.43 -0.37
CA ILE A 85 -1.60 1.41 0.15
C ILE A 85 -1.47 0.37 1.27
N ASN A 86 -0.26 -0.19 1.44
CA ASN A 86 0.01 -1.14 2.53
C ASN A 86 0.18 -0.38 3.85
N VAL A 87 -0.48 -0.82 4.93
CA VAL A 87 -0.49 -0.08 6.21
C VAL A 87 0.04 -0.87 7.40
N ALA A 88 -0.08 -2.20 7.39
CA ALA A 88 0.46 -3.05 8.44
C ALA A 88 0.74 -4.47 7.93
N CYS A 89 1.60 -5.20 8.66
CA CYS A 89 1.81 -6.62 8.47
C CYS A 89 1.00 -7.41 9.51
N VAL A 90 0.17 -8.35 9.06
CA VAL A 90 -0.72 -9.15 9.90
C VAL A 90 -0.50 -10.65 9.68
N CYS A 91 -0.81 -11.46 10.68
CA CYS A 91 -0.78 -12.91 10.57
C CYS A 91 -2.15 -13.47 10.16
N VAL A 92 -2.15 -14.44 9.25
CA VAL A 92 -3.31 -15.22 8.83
C VAL A 92 -3.05 -16.70 9.15
N LEU A 93 -4.10 -17.42 9.56
CA LEU A 93 -4.12 -18.87 9.82
C LEU A 93 -4.75 -19.62 8.64
#